data_AF-A0A2Z7CXA5-F1
#
_entry.id   AF-A0A2Z7CXA5-F1
#
_cell.length_a   1.000
_cell.length_b   1.000
_cell.length_c   1.000
_cell.angle_alpha   90.00
_cell.angle_beta   90.00
_cell.angle_gamma   90.00
#
_symmetry.space_group_name_H-M   'P 1'
#
loop_
_entity.id
_entity.type
_entity.pdbx_description
1 polymer ?
#
loop_
_entity_poly.entity_id
_entity_poly.type
_entity_poly.pdbx_seq_one_letter_code
_entity_poly.pdbx_strand_id
1 'polypeptide(L)'
;MASSLISSSRHIDFDSVFGIDDAGLIQMFESLIATGLKHFLGCPEVFYEVALIKFFENSSVRDGMVVSTIKGKAVEISEEVFAATFELPTEGLTDFSEVPKDFVFDARSLFSILKEQVSVSCLKKEMKIEYRLLSDILAKTIYVKAGSFDAVTRERFMLMTAITFDVKVNWSWLLFDVLKEMVTPGSRHAKGNAIQICVLLKNIPGLEC
;
A
#
# COMPACT_ATOMS: atom_id res chain seq x y z
N MET A 1 11.99 -19.69 8.93
CA MET A 1 12.34 -18.33 8.41
C MET A 1 11.78 -18.11 7.01
N ALA A 2 11.74 -19.13 6.13
CA ALA A 2 11.10 -19.08 4.80
C ALA A 2 9.59 -18.74 4.81
N SER A 3 8.79 -19.34 5.71
CA SER A 3 7.33 -19.20 5.67
C SER A 3 6.78 -17.82 6.04
N SER A 4 7.55 -16.98 6.75
CA SER A 4 7.07 -15.67 7.24
C SER A 4 7.11 -14.55 6.19
N LEU A 5 7.99 -14.67 5.18
CA LEU A 5 8.02 -13.72 4.06
C LEU A 5 6.87 -13.98 3.08
N ILE A 6 6.42 -15.23 2.98
CA ILE A 6 5.37 -15.69 2.06
C ILE A 6 3.98 -15.42 2.62
N SER A 7 3.72 -15.74 3.90
CA SER A 7 2.38 -15.54 4.49
C SER A 7 1.99 -14.06 4.69
N SER A 8 2.92 -13.14 4.46
CA SER A 8 2.67 -11.69 4.54
C SER A 8 2.49 -11.01 3.18
N SER A 9 2.67 -11.76 2.08
CA SER A 9 2.50 -11.23 0.72
C SER A 9 1.01 -11.06 0.38
N ARG A 10 0.64 -9.88 -0.16
CA ARG A 10 -0.77 -9.46 -0.28
C ARG A 10 -1.07 -9.09 -1.71
N HIS A 11 -1.79 -9.99 -2.37
CA HIS A 11 -2.42 -9.79 -3.66
C HIS A 11 -3.93 -9.60 -3.44
N ILE A 12 -4.52 -8.63 -4.13
CA ILE A 12 -5.97 -8.45 -4.25
C ILE A 12 -6.34 -8.85 -5.67
N ASP A 13 -7.10 -9.94 -5.81
CA ASP A 13 -7.71 -10.32 -7.07
C ASP A 13 -8.90 -9.40 -7.36
N PHE A 14 -8.65 -8.31 -8.09
CA PHE A 14 -9.70 -7.36 -8.48
C PHE A 14 -10.74 -7.95 -9.43
N ASP A 15 -10.46 -9.05 -10.13
CA ASP A 15 -11.46 -9.69 -10.99
C ASP A 15 -12.50 -10.43 -10.11
N SER A 16 -12.06 -10.99 -8.97
CA SER A 16 -12.96 -11.60 -7.99
C SER A 16 -13.85 -10.60 -7.24
N VAL A 17 -13.43 -9.33 -7.15
CA VAL A 17 -14.19 -8.27 -6.45
C VAL A 17 -15.56 -8.03 -7.08
N PHE A 18 -15.66 -8.13 -8.41
CA PHE A 18 -16.92 -7.94 -9.13
C PHE A 18 -17.92 -9.09 -8.93
N GLY A 19 -17.52 -10.17 -8.27
CA GLY A 19 -18.42 -11.24 -7.83
C GLY A 19 -19.07 -11.01 -6.45
N ILE A 20 -18.71 -9.92 -5.74
CA ILE A 20 -19.24 -9.60 -4.41
C ILE A 20 -20.64 -8.99 -4.54
N ASP A 21 -21.64 -9.57 -3.87
CA ASP A 21 -23.02 -9.01 -3.82
C ASP A 21 -23.16 -7.95 -2.72
N ASP A 22 -22.27 -6.95 -2.71
CA ASP A 22 -22.29 -5.81 -1.78
C ASP A 22 -21.82 -4.55 -2.51
N ALA A 23 -22.76 -3.65 -2.78
CA ALA A 23 -22.50 -2.43 -3.53
C ALA A 23 -21.49 -1.49 -2.84
N GLY A 24 -21.45 -1.47 -1.50
CA GLY A 24 -20.52 -0.64 -0.76
C GLY A 24 -19.08 -1.15 -0.86
N LEU A 25 -18.90 -2.47 -0.83
CA LEU A 25 -17.59 -3.10 -1.06
C LEU A 25 -17.12 -2.90 -2.50
N ILE A 26 -17.99 -3.11 -3.49
CA ILE A 26 -17.65 -2.85 -4.90
C ILE A 26 -17.18 -1.41 -5.08
N GLN A 27 -17.97 -0.43 -4.59
CA GLN A 27 -17.62 0.99 -4.71
C GLN A 27 -16.28 1.33 -4.05
N MET A 28 -15.98 0.74 -2.88
CA MET A 28 -14.69 0.94 -2.20
C MET A 28 -13.51 0.44 -3.05
N PHE A 29 -13.63 -0.72 -3.68
CA PHE A 29 -12.59 -1.24 -4.58
C PHE A 29 -12.49 -0.43 -5.88
N GLU A 30 -13.60 0.06 -6.41
CA GLU A 30 -13.59 0.98 -7.55
C GLU A 30 -12.82 2.27 -7.22
N SER A 31 -12.96 2.82 -6.01
CA SER A 31 -12.14 3.95 -5.55
C SER A 31 -10.65 3.61 -5.48
N LEU A 32 -10.27 2.40 -5.04
CA LEU A 32 -8.87 1.94 -5.08
C LEU A 32 -8.33 1.84 -6.51
N ILE A 33 -9.16 1.40 -7.47
CA ILE A 33 -8.77 1.35 -8.89
C ILE A 33 -8.63 2.77 -9.45
N ALA A 34 -9.61 3.64 -9.22
CA ALA A 34 -9.62 5.02 -9.72
C ALA A 34 -8.41 5.82 -9.22
N THR A 35 -7.98 5.55 -7.99
CA THR A 35 -6.78 6.17 -7.40
C THR A 35 -5.46 5.58 -7.90
N GLY A 36 -5.47 4.60 -8.80
CA GLY A 36 -4.26 4.05 -9.43
C GLY A 36 -3.59 2.91 -8.66
N LEU A 37 -4.23 2.37 -7.61
CA LEU A 37 -3.64 1.30 -6.79
C LEU A 37 -3.85 -0.11 -7.35
N LYS A 38 -4.61 -0.25 -8.45
CA LYS A 38 -4.96 -1.56 -9.04
C LYS A 38 -3.72 -2.42 -9.32
N HIS A 39 -2.75 -1.91 -10.07
CA HIS A 39 -1.59 -2.72 -10.49
C HIS A 39 -0.67 -3.05 -9.32
N PHE A 40 -0.52 -2.15 -8.35
CA PHE A 40 0.29 -2.39 -7.17
C PHE A 40 -0.33 -3.45 -6.24
N LEU A 41 -1.63 -3.34 -5.96
CA LEU A 41 -2.34 -4.27 -5.07
C LEU A 41 -2.72 -5.60 -5.77
N GLY A 42 -2.90 -5.56 -7.09
CA GLY A 42 -3.25 -6.70 -7.94
C GLY A 42 -2.05 -7.37 -8.63
N CYS A 43 -0.83 -7.22 -8.09
CA CYS A 43 0.34 -7.89 -8.64
C CYS A 43 0.17 -9.42 -8.64
N PRO A 44 0.38 -10.11 -9.78
CA PRO A 44 0.21 -11.55 -9.84
C PRO A 44 1.16 -12.22 -8.85
N GLU A 45 0.68 -13.27 -8.18
CA GLU A 45 1.47 -14.05 -7.23
C GLU A 45 2.60 -14.75 -7.99
N VAL A 46 3.77 -14.12 -8.05
CA VAL A 46 4.98 -14.76 -8.56
C VAL A 46 6.08 -14.66 -7.54
N PHE A 47 6.55 -15.83 -7.12
CA PHE A 47 7.41 -15.97 -5.96
C PHE A 47 8.79 -16.46 -6.33
N TYR A 48 9.81 -15.66 -5.99
CA TYR A 48 11.22 -16.02 -6.16
C TYR A 48 11.98 -15.81 -4.87
N GLU A 49 11.93 -16.83 -4.02
CA GLU A 49 12.45 -16.78 -2.65
C GLU A 49 13.92 -16.34 -2.58
N VAL A 50 14.76 -16.95 -3.41
CA VAL A 50 16.22 -16.73 -3.35
C VAL A 50 16.60 -15.31 -3.76
N ALA A 51 15.97 -14.78 -4.81
CA ALA A 51 16.21 -13.42 -5.27
C ALA A 51 15.71 -12.40 -4.24
N LEU A 52 14.54 -12.63 -3.64
CA LEU A 52 13.97 -11.75 -2.62
C LEU A 52 14.81 -11.71 -1.33
N ILE A 53 15.28 -12.87 -0.86
CA ILE A 53 16.18 -12.96 0.31
C ILE A 53 17.45 -12.15 0.03
N LYS A 54 18.10 -12.40 -1.12
CA LYS A 54 19.33 -11.68 -1.50
C LYS A 54 19.11 -10.20 -1.69
N PHE A 55 17.95 -9.82 -2.25
CA PHE A 55 17.56 -8.42 -2.36
C PHE A 55 17.57 -7.77 -0.99
N PHE A 56 16.81 -8.28 -0.02
CA PHE A 56 16.72 -7.67 1.31
C PHE A 56 18.03 -7.74 2.12
N GLU A 57 18.82 -8.80 1.98
CA GLU A 57 20.12 -8.91 2.67
C GLU A 57 21.10 -7.82 2.22
N ASN A 58 21.07 -7.47 0.94
CA ASN A 58 22.04 -6.56 0.32
C ASN A 58 21.47 -5.16 0.04
N SER A 59 20.19 -4.93 0.39
CA SER A 59 19.53 -3.66 0.10
C SER A 59 19.98 -2.55 1.04
N SER A 60 20.11 -1.35 0.50
CA SER A 60 20.27 -0.11 1.25
C SER A 60 19.62 1.04 0.49
N VAL A 61 19.43 2.17 1.17
CA VAL A 61 18.98 3.41 0.52
C VAL A 61 20.21 4.28 0.23
N ARG A 62 20.39 4.70 -1.02
CA ARG A 62 21.46 5.62 -1.45
C ARG A 62 20.90 6.64 -2.44
N ASP A 63 21.18 7.92 -2.20
CA ASP A 63 20.72 9.04 -3.05
C ASP A 63 19.21 9.01 -3.35
N GLY A 64 18.41 8.57 -2.36
CA GLY A 64 16.97 8.43 -2.50
C GLY A 64 16.50 7.16 -3.23
N MET A 65 17.40 6.35 -3.78
CA MET A 65 17.08 5.10 -4.48
C MET A 65 17.26 3.89 -3.56
N VAL A 66 16.57 2.79 -3.88
CA VAL A 66 16.82 1.48 -3.27
C VAL A 66 17.84 0.74 -4.11
N VAL A 67 19.00 0.46 -3.52
CA VAL A 67 20.10 -0.23 -4.19
C VAL A 67 20.35 -1.59 -3.55
N SER A 68 20.61 -2.61 -4.36
CA SER A 68 20.91 -3.97 -3.90
C SER A 68 21.87 -4.68 -4.86
N THR A 69 22.29 -5.89 -4.50
CA THR A 69 23.12 -6.76 -5.35
C THR A 69 22.58 -8.18 -5.32
N ILE A 70 22.24 -8.74 -6.48
CA ILE A 70 21.68 -10.08 -6.63
C ILE A 70 22.51 -10.83 -7.67
N LYS A 71 23.04 -12.01 -7.32
CA LYS A 71 23.92 -12.82 -8.21
C LYS A 71 25.09 -12.00 -8.82
N GLY A 72 25.65 -11.05 -8.06
CA GLY A 72 26.74 -10.17 -8.53
C GLY A 72 26.30 -9.03 -9.46
N LYS A 73 25.00 -8.91 -9.74
CA LYS A 73 24.43 -7.81 -10.52
C LYS A 73 23.88 -6.71 -9.60
N ALA A 74 24.22 -5.46 -9.91
CA ALA A 74 23.66 -4.29 -9.23
C ALA A 74 22.19 -4.11 -9.62
N VAL A 75 21.36 -3.82 -8.61
CA VAL A 75 19.95 -3.48 -8.73
C VAL A 75 19.77 -2.09 -8.18
N GLU A 76 19.20 -1.19 -8.98
CA GLU A 76 18.87 0.17 -8.58
C GLU A 76 17.41 0.43 -8.92
N ILE A 77 16.63 0.79 -7.92
CA ILE A 77 15.20 1.07 -8.04
C ILE A 77 15.00 2.52 -7.64
N SER A 78 14.64 3.35 -8.62
CA SER A 78 14.23 4.73 -8.42
C SER A 78 12.72 4.83 -8.19
N GLU A 79 12.24 5.97 -7.70
CA GLU A 79 10.80 6.22 -7.60
C GLU A 79 10.14 6.18 -8.98
N GLU A 80 10.80 6.70 -10.02
CA GLU A 80 10.27 6.73 -11.39
C GLU A 80 10.12 5.32 -11.97
N VAL A 81 11.12 4.45 -11.78
CA VAL A 81 11.05 3.04 -12.22
C VAL A 81 9.95 2.30 -11.46
N PHE A 82 9.84 2.56 -10.16
CA PHE A 82 8.80 2.00 -9.30
C PHE A 82 7.40 2.44 -9.74
N ALA A 83 7.22 3.74 -9.95
CA ALA A 83 5.96 4.33 -10.41
C ALA A 83 5.55 3.80 -11.78
N ALA A 84 6.49 3.76 -12.74
CA ALA A 84 6.24 3.25 -14.08
C ALA A 84 5.85 1.76 -14.07
N THR A 85 6.48 0.95 -13.22
CA THR A 85 6.20 -0.50 -13.12
C THR A 85 4.76 -0.78 -12.65
N PHE A 86 4.24 0.06 -11.76
CA PHE A 86 2.91 -0.13 -11.16
C PHE A 86 1.88 0.91 -11.64
N GLU A 87 2.24 1.71 -12.66
CA GLU A 87 1.40 2.79 -13.20
C GLU A 87 0.85 3.72 -12.11
N LEU A 88 1.68 4.03 -11.11
CA LEU A 88 1.25 4.84 -9.96
C LEU A 88 1.18 6.32 -10.32
N PRO A 89 0.15 7.04 -9.82
CA PRO A 89 0.14 8.49 -9.88
C PRO A 89 1.34 9.12 -9.16
N THR A 90 2.02 10.03 -9.84
CA THR A 90 3.17 10.81 -9.32
C THR A 90 2.77 12.24 -8.92
N GLU A 91 1.52 12.61 -9.15
CA GLU A 91 0.94 13.90 -8.76
C GLU A 91 -0.07 13.72 -7.62
N GLY A 92 -0.25 14.74 -6.80
CA GLY A 92 -1.24 14.75 -5.72
C GLY A 92 -0.63 15.07 -4.36
N LEU A 93 -1.43 14.87 -3.32
CA LEU A 93 -1.05 15.15 -1.94
C LEU A 93 0.06 14.23 -1.46
N THR A 94 1.03 14.82 -0.76
CA THR A 94 2.03 14.13 0.08
C THR A 94 1.83 14.41 1.57
N ASP A 95 1.17 15.53 1.91
CA ASP A 95 0.70 15.83 3.26
C ASP A 95 -0.82 15.61 3.38
N PHE A 96 -1.23 14.60 4.15
CA PHE A 96 -2.64 14.30 4.39
C PHE A 96 -3.34 15.31 5.29
N SER A 97 -2.62 16.27 5.88
CA SER A 97 -3.24 17.41 6.58
C SER A 97 -3.95 18.37 5.61
N GLU A 98 -3.62 18.31 4.31
CA GLU A 98 -4.18 19.13 3.24
C GLU A 98 -5.48 18.56 2.63
N VAL A 99 -5.94 17.39 3.08
CA VAL A 99 -7.24 16.84 2.64
C VAL A 99 -8.36 17.86 2.95
N PRO A 100 -9.23 18.19 1.98
CA PRO A 100 -10.27 19.21 2.16
C PRO A 100 -11.14 18.95 3.39
N LYS A 101 -11.34 20.00 4.21
CA LYS A 101 -12.03 19.88 5.52
C LYS A 101 -13.50 19.48 5.39
N ASP A 102 -14.15 19.89 4.31
CA ASP A 102 -15.49 19.50 3.93
C ASP A 102 -15.58 17.99 3.65
N PHE A 103 -14.64 17.42 2.89
CA PHE A 103 -14.57 15.97 2.69
C PHE A 103 -14.30 15.22 3.99
N VAL A 104 -13.42 15.75 4.85
CA VAL A 104 -13.19 15.15 6.19
C VAL A 104 -14.47 15.19 7.02
N PHE A 105 -15.24 16.28 6.96
CA PHE A 105 -16.51 16.40 7.66
C PHE A 105 -17.53 15.37 7.18
N ASP A 106 -17.69 15.22 5.86
CA ASP A 106 -18.60 14.25 5.25
C ASP A 106 -18.17 12.80 5.52
N ALA A 107 -16.86 12.51 5.47
CA ALA A 107 -16.30 11.20 5.77
C ALA A 107 -16.69 10.71 7.18
N ARG A 108 -16.76 11.61 8.18
CA ARG A 108 -17.07 11.26 9.57
C ARG A 108 -18.46 10.66 9.75
N SER A 109 -19.44 11.08 8.97
CA SER A 109 -20.79 10.47 9.00
C SER A 109 -20.89 9.32 8.01
N LEU A 110 -20.25 9.45 6.83
CA LEU A 110 -20.27 8.44 5.78
C LEU A 110 -19.67 7.10 6.24
N PHE A 111 -18.53 7.15 6.94
CA PHE A 111 -17.83 5.97 7.42
C PHE A 111 -18.52 5.30 8.60
N SER A 112 -19.35 6.04 9.34
CA SER A 112 -20.01 5.61 10.57
C SER A 112 -21.13 4.61 10.33
N ILE A 113 -21.24 3.58 11.18
CA ILE A 113 -22.41 2.68 11.18
C ILE A 113 -23.67 3.43 11.59
N LEU A 114 -23.56 4.30 12.59
CA LEU A 114 -24.70 5.01 13.16
C LEU A 114 -25.07 6.28 12.38
N LYS A 115 -24.32 6.61 11.32
CA LYS A 115 -24.40 7.88 10.57
C LYS A 115 -24.15 9.14 11.42
N GLU A 116 -23.75 8.97 12.68
CA GLU A 116 -23.24 10.03 13.55
C GLU A 116 -21.78 10.34 13.21
N GLN A 117 -21.31 11.55 13.50
CA GLN A 117 -19.93 11.94 13.26
C GLN A 117 -18.95 11.19 14.17
N VAL A 118 -18.27 10.17 13.64
CA VAL A 118 -17.16 9.54 14.36
C VAL A 118 -15.95 10.47 14.42
N SER A 119 -15.05 10.25 15.38
CA SER A 119 -13.78 10.98 15.41
C SER A 119 -12.89 10.60 14.22
N VAL A 120 -12.03 11.52 13.78
CA VAL A 120 -10.97 11.22 12.79
C VAL A 120 -9.92 10.24 13.34
N SER A 121 -9.95 9.96 14.63
CA SER A 121 -9.29 8.82 15.26
C SER A 121 -10.33 8.00 16.02
N CYS A 122 -10.82 6.92 15.41
CA CYS A 122 -11.92 6.10 15.93
C CYS A 122 -11.55 4.62 15.96
N LEU A 123 -12.42 3.81 16.57
CA LEU A 123 -12.29 2.35 16.51
C LEU A 123 -12.95 1.82 15.24
N LYS A 124 -12.34 0.82 14.61
CA LYS A 124 -12.89 0.15 13.42
C LYS A 124 -14.33 -0.32 13.63
N LYS A 125 -14.67 -0.77 14.84
CA LYS A 125 -16.01 -1.23 15.19
C LYS A 125 -17.11 -0.16 15.05
N GLU A 126 -16.73 1.12 14.96
CA GLU A 126 -17.65 2.24 14.75
C GLU A 126 -17.93 2.48 13.25
N MET A 127 -17.11 1.90 12.37
CA MET A 127 -17.16 2.11 10.93
C MET A 127 -17.92 1.00 10.20
N LYS A 128 -18.49 1.30 9.03
CA LYS A 128 -19.10 0.30 8.15
C LYS A 128 -18.03 -0.65 7.58
N ILE A 129 -18.47 -1.82 7.11
CA ILE A 129 -17.58 -2.94 6.78
C ILE A 129 -16.60 -2.60 5.65
N GLU A 130 -17.04 -1.85 4.65
CA GLU A 130 -16.26 -1.41 3.51
C GLU A 130 -15.10 -0.50 3.94
N TYR A 131 -15.34 0.41 4.88
CA TYR A 131 -14.30 1.30 5.39
C TYR A 131 -13.39 0.62 6.41
N ARG A 132 -13.89 -0.38 7.16
CA ARG A 132 -13.00 -1.26 7.95
C ARG A 132 -12.01 -1.98 7.05
N LEU A 133 -12.50 -2.56 5.96
CA LEU A 133 -11.68 -3.26 4.99
C LEU A 133 -10.68 -2.31 4.33
N LEU A 134 -11.11 -1.11 3.92
CA LEU A 134 -10.20 -0.07 3.40
C LEU A 134 -9.12 0.28 4.43
N SER A 135 -9.49 0.49 5.70
CA SER A 135 -8.52 0.72 6.77
C SER A 135 -7.55 -0.47 6.92
N ASP A 136 -8.03 -1.70 6.77
CA ASP A 136 -7.18 -2.89 6.84
C ASP A 136 -6.19 -2.94 5.68
N ILE A 137 -6.64 -2.69 4.45
CA ILE A 137 -5.79 -2.63 3.25
C ILE A 137 -4.70 -1.56 3.47
N LEU A 138 -5.07 -0.34 3.83
CA LEU A 138 -4.09 0.74 4.04
C LEU A 138 -3.13 0.48 5.20
N ALA A 139 -3.63 -0.05 6.32
CA ALA A 139 -2.78 -0.44 7.45
C ALA A 139 -1.73 -1.49 7.02
N LYS A 140 -2.16 -2.42 6.17
CA LYS A 140 -1.37 -3.52 5.66
C LYS A 140 -0.35 -3.10 4.61
N THR A 141 -0.69 -2.11 3.78
CA THR A 141 0.12 -1.66 2.65
C THR A 141 1.10 -0.55 3.03
N ILE A 142 0.70 0.38 3.91
CA ILE A 142 1.43 1.63 4.15
C ILE A 142 1.95 1.72 5.59
N TYR A 143 1.13 1.33 6.57
CA TYR A 143 1.43 1.59 7.98
C TYR A 143 1.94 0.34 8.70
N VAL A 144 2.82 -0.46 8.09
CA VAL A 144 3.22 -1.83 8.51
C VAL A 144 3.94 -1.90 9.90
N LYS A 145 3.82 -0.87 10.73
CA LYS A 145 4.15 -0.86 12.16
C LYS A 145 3.12 -1.66 12.98
N ALA A 146 3.63 -2.33 14.02
CA ALA A 146 2.84 -2.93 15.08
C ALA A 146 2.09 -1.84 15.89
N GLY A 147 0.93 -1.43 15.40
CA GLY A 147 -0.05 -0.61 16.11
C GLY A 147 -1.30 -1.42 16.47
N SER A 148 -2.23 -0.82 17.21
CA SER A 148 -3.53 -1.45 17.46
C SER A 148 -4.24 -1.70 16.13
N PHE A 149 -4.54 -2.96 15.83
CA PHE A 149 -5.32 -3.34 14.65
C PHE A 149 -6.74 -2.77 14.71
N ASP A 150 -7.26 -2.48 15.89
CA ASP A 150 -8.64 -2.02 16.08
C ASP A 150 -8.81 -0.50 15.95
N ALA A 151 -7.71 0.26 16.02
CA ALA A 151 -7.74 1.72 15.95
C ALA A 151 -7.45 2.23 14.53
N VAL A 152 -8.21 3.23 14.10
CA VAL A 152 -7.93 4.05 12.91
C VAL A 152 -7.26 5.34 13.38
N THR A 153 -6.03 5.57 12.92
CA THR A 153 -5.29 6.79 13.22
C THR A 153 -5.80 7.95 12.38
N ARG A 154 -5.51 9.19 12.79
CA ARG A 154 -5.86 10.39 12.02
C ARG A 154 -5.32 10.34 10.60
N GLU A 155 -4.04 10.02 10.42
CA GLU A 155 -3.42 9.91 9.09
C GLU A 155 -4.13 8.88 8.22
N ARG A 156 -4.43 7.69 8.78
CA ARG A 156 -5.15 6.64 8.04
C ARG A 156 -6.55 7.10 7.66
N PHE A 157 -7.26 7.78 8.56
CA PHE A 157 -8.58 8.34 8.29
C PHE A 157 -8.53 9.37 7.15
N MET A 158 -7.52 10.24 7.14
CA MET A 158 -7.33 11.21 6.05
C MET A 158 -7.07 10.52 4.71
N LEU A 159 -6.23 9.48 4.70
CA LEU A 159 -5.98 8.73 3.47
C LEU A 159 -7.21 7.98 2.96
N MET A 160 -8.00 7.38 3.87
CA MET A 160 -9.29 6.79 3.53
C MET A 160 -10.26 7.83 2.94
N THR A 161 -10.25 9.04 3.49
CA THR A 161 -11.05 10.17 2.99
C THR A 161 -10.58 10.55 1.58
N ALA A 162 -9.27 10.72 1.39
CA ALA A 162 -8.71 11.05 0.09
C ALA A 162 -9.11 10.03 -1.00
N ILE A 163 -9.05 8.72 -0.69
CA ILE A 163 -9.50 7.68 -1.62
C ILE A 163 -11.00 7.75 -1.88
N THR A 164 -11.82 7.89 -0.83
CA THR A 164 -13.29 7.86 -0.96
C THR A 164 -13.82 9.05 -1.77
N PHE A 165 -13.16 10.21 -1.66
CA PHE A 165 -13.57 11.46 -2.31
C PHE A 165 -12.70 11.80 -3.54
N ASP A 166 -11.96 10.83 -4.08
CA ASP A 166 -11.13 10.99 -5.29
C ASP A 166 -10.15 12.17 -5.24
N VAL A 167 -9.61 12.44 -4.04
CA VAL A 167 -8.54 13.42 -3.86
C VAL A 167 -7.25 12.78 -4.37
N LYS A 168 -6.58 13.44 -5.33
CA LYS A 168 -5.31 12.96 -5.88
C LYS A 168 -4.26 12.82 -4.77
N VAL A 169 -3.68 11.63 -4.67
CA VAL A 169 -2.58 11.30 -3.77
C VAL A 169 -1.37 10.91 -4.61
N ASN A 170 -0.20 11.38 -4.23
CA ASN A 170 1.05 10.93 -4.84
C ASN A 170 1.39 9.54 -4.29
N TRP A 171 0.87 8.50 -4.97
CA TRP A 171 1.06 7.12 -4.56
C TRP A 171 2.46 6.61 -4.83
N SER A 172 3.16 7.12 -5.86
CA SER A 172 4.56 6.75 -6.10
C SER A 172 5.42 7.11 -4.91
N TRP A 173 5.33 8.35 -4.44
CA TRP A 173 6.09 8.85 -3.31
C TRP A 173 5.80 8.04 -2.05
N LEU A 174 4.51 7.88 -1.72
CA LEU A 174 4.09 7.23 -0.48
C LEU A 174 4.53 5.76 -0.42
N LEU A 175 4.30 4.99 -1.49
CA LEU A 175 4.62 3.57 -1.52
C LEU A 175 6.13 3.33 -1.68
N PHE A 176 6.84 4.22 -2.36
CA PHE A 176 8.29 4.14 -2.48
C PHE A 176 9.00 4.49 -1.16
N ASP A 177 8.47 5.44 -0.39
CA ASP A 177 8.93 5.71 0.98
C ASP A 177 8.77 4.46 1.88
N VAL A 178 7.63 3.75 1.78
CA VAL A 178 7.45 2.46 2.47
C VAL A 178 8.50 1.45 2.04
N LEU A 179 8.79 1.32 0.73
CA LEU A 179 9.82 0.42 0.24
C LEU A 179 11.21 0.77 0.81
N LYS A 180 11.57 2.06 0.84
CA LYS A 180 12.81 2.55 1.47
C LYS A 180 12.88 2.20 2.95
N GLU A 181 11.78 2.39 3.69
CA GLU A 181 11.71 2.01 5.10
C GLU A 181 11.87 0.50 5.32
N MET A 182 11.37 -0.35 4.42
CA MET A 182 11.49 -1.81 4.52
C MET A 182 12.93 -2.32 4.34
N VAL A 183 13.74 -1.61 3.56
CA VAL A 183 15.16 -1.99 3.32
C VAL A 183 16.14 -1.27 4.26
N THR A 184 15.66 -0.29 5.02
CA THR A 184 16.50 0.45 5.98
C THR A 184 16.81 -0.43 7.20
N PRO A 185 18.10 -0.65 7.55
CA PRO A 185 18.47 -1.45 8.72
C PRO A 185 17.87 -0.91 10.02
N GLY A 186 17.35 -1.80 10.86
CA GLY A 186 16.73 -1.44 12.16
C GLY A 186 15.30 -0.93 12.07
N SER A 187 14.74 -0.81 10.86
CA SER A 187 13.32 -0.51 10.67
C SER A 187 12.43 -1.62 11.25
N ARG A 188 11.31 -1.22 11.85
CA ARG A 188 10.28 -2.13 12.36
C ARG A 188 9.24 -2.49 11.29
N HIS A 189 9.40 -1.99 10.05
CA HIS A 189 8.51 -2.32 8.95
C HIS A 189 8.63 -3.79 8.56
N ALA A 190 7.50 -4.51 8.53
CA ALA A 190 7.51 -5.88 8.03
C ALA A 190 7.74 -5.89 6.51
N LYS A 191 8.34 -6.98 6.01
CA LYS A 191 8.67 -7.17 4.59
C LYS A 191 7.44 -7.57 3.73
N GLY A 192 6.34 -6.84 3.86
CA GLY A 192 5.03 -7.18 3.27
C GLY A 192 4.89 -7.00 1.75
N ASN A 193 5.74 -6.17 1.11
CA ASN A 193 5.69 -5.92 -0.34
C ASN A 193 6.52 -6.93 -1.16
N ALA A 194 6.58 -8.19 -0.71
CA ALA A 194 7.40 -9.23 -1.33
C ALA A 194 7.02 -9.49 -2.79
N ILE A 195 5.72 -9.58 -3.10
CA ILE A 195 5.22 -9.81 -4.46
C ILE A 195 5.58 -8.62 -5.37
N GLN A 196 5.38 -7.38 -4.90
CA GLN A 196 5.70 -6.17 -5.66
C GLN A 196 7.21 -6.10 -5.96
N ILE A 197 8.06 -6.44 -5.00
CA ILE A 197 9.51 -6.52 -5.23
C ILE A 197 9.84 -7.61 -6.26
N CYS A 198 9.21 -8.78 -6.22
CA CYS A 198 9.41 -9.81 -7.24
C CYS A 198 9.06 -9.30 -8.65
N VAL A 199 7.97 -8.54 -8.81
CA VAL A 199 7.59 -7.93 -10.09
C VAL A 199 8.66 -6.94 -10.56
N LEU A 200 9.18 -6.08 -9.68
CA LEU A 200 10.27 -5.16 -10.02
C LEU A 200 11.53 -5.91 -10.48
N LEU A 201 11.91 -6.98 -9.76
CA LEU A 201 13.11 -7.75 -10.08
C LEU A 201 13.00 -8.50 -11.40
N LYS A 202 11.80 -8.99 -11.76
CA LYS A 202 11.54 -9.63 -13.07
C LYS A 202 11.80 -8.70 -14.25
N ASN A 203 11.52 -7.42 -14.09
CA ASN A 203 11.70 -6.44 -15.15
C ASN A 203 13.18 -6.07 -15.38
N ILE A 204 14.10 -6.60 -14.56
CA ILE A 204 15.54 -6.38 -14.69
C ILE A 204 16.15 -7.51 -15.53
N PRO A 205 16.71 -7.24 -16.73
CA PRO A 205 17.29 -8.26 -17.60
C PRO A 205 18.35 -9.11 -16.89
N GLY A 206 18.40 -10.42 -17.11
CA GLY A 206 19.43 -11.29 -16.49
C GLY A 206 19.27 -11.53 -14.98
N LEU A 207 18.23 -10.98 -14.35
CA LEU A 207 17.68 -11.49 -13.10
C LEU A 207 16.51 -12.43 -13.36
N GLU A 208 16.44 -13.00 -14.58
CA GLU A 208 15.50 -14.06 -14.92
C GLU A 208 15.49 -15.10 -13.81
N CYS A 209 14.30 -15.27 -13.25
CA CYS A 209 14.02 -16.19 -12.17
C CYS A 209 13.15 -17.32 -12.68
#